data_AF-A0A6A7A920-F1
#
_entry.id   AF-A0A6A7A920-F1
#
_cell.length_a   1.000
_cell.length_b   1.000
_cell.length_c   1.000
_cell.angle_alpha   90.00
_cell.angle_beta   90.00
_cell.angle_gamma   90.00
#
_symmetry.space_group_name_H-M   'P 1'
#
loop_
_entity.id
_entity.type
_entity.pdbx_description
1 polymer ?
#
loop_
_entity_poly.entity_id
_entity_poly.type
_entity_poly.pdbx_seq_one_letter_code
_entity_poly.pdbx_strand_id
1 'polypeptide(L)'
;MSSQPPTSFFRVHYLHAFTQYTHEDGFHTRESYQYGRLAPAQWLNKQTIEDHISGAKSTDGLRTPFISLLDDFTRACNLAHRMKRKGYKNVYIARIEPGYLTAITIELHFEDRTILLHAWMAESGFVVFSTRAVRAILGVDESMGHASEWFAIECVPAECVGLVEDLAIWVPEAVVCRCRCRVCEGKAGVRTRGGVGEK
;
A
#
# COMPACT_ATOMS: atom_id res chain seq x y z
N MET A 1 -8.18 13.07 16.21
CA MET A 1 -7.47 12.40 17.32
C MET A 1 -6.36 11.57 16.72
N SER A 2 -5.11 11.91 17.05
CA SER A 2 -3.90 11.26 16.53
C SER A 2 -3.85 9.81 17.04
N SER A 3 -4.11 8.85 16.15
CA SER A 3 -3.80 7.44 16.40
C SER A 3 -2.29 7.27 16.27
N GLN A 4 -1.64 6.68 17.27
CA GLN A 4 -0.25 6.23 17.14
C GLN A 4 -0.09 5.40 15.84
N PRO A 5 1.07 5.49 15.16
CA PRO A 5 1.30 4.70 13.96
C PRO A 5 1.35 3.22 14.35
N PRO A 6 0.97 2.30 13.45
CA PRO A 6 1.10 0.88 13.72
C PRO A 6 2.58 0.51 13.89
N THR A 7 2.83 -0.56 14.65
CA THR A 7 4.19 -1.10 14.85
C THR A 7 4.75 -1.82 13.62
N SER A 8 3.89 -2.16 12.66
CA SER A 8 4.27 -2.75 11.39
C SER A 8 3.33 -2.28 10.29
N PHE A 9 3.86 -2.18 9.08
CA PHE A 9 3.08 -1.97 7.87
C PHE A 9 3.25 -3.16 6.92
N PHE A 10 2.41 -3.22 5.90
CA PHE A 10 2.43 -4.26 4.89
C PHE A 10 2.37 -3.63 3.51
N ARG A 11 3.28 -4.04 2.63
CA ARG A 11 3.34 -3.59 1.25
C ARG A 11 3.05 -4.74 0.32
N VAL A 12 1.96 -4.63 -0.45
CA VAL A 12 1.71 -5.54 -1.57
C VAL A 12 2.53 -5.07 -2.77
N HIS A 13 3.33 -5.96 -3.34
CA HIS A 13 4.17 -5.66 -4.49
C HIS A 13 4.01 -6.72 -5.58
N TYR A 14 4.40 -6.39 -6.81
CA TYR A 14 4.23 -7.25 -7.98
C TYR A 14 5.18 -6.84 -9.10
N LEU A 15 5.35 -7.73 -10.09
CA LEU A 15 6.22 -7.47 -11.24
C LEU A 15 5.72 -6.25 -12.05
N HIS A 16 6.61 -5.31 -12.33
CA HIS A 16 6.30 -4.02 -12.98
C HIS A 16 5.47 -3.05 -12.12
N ALA A 17 5.45 -3.23 -10.80
CA ALA A 17 5.04 -2.15 -9.91
C ALA A 17 5.86 -0.88 -10.20
N PHE A 18 5.26 0.29 -9.93
CA PHE A 18 5.92 1.56 -10.16
C PHE A 18 7.18 1.72 -9.28
N THR A 19 7.05 1.40 -8.00
CA THR A 19 8.19 1.32 -7.10
C THR A 19 9.07 0.15 -7.47
N GLN A 20 10.37 0.28 -7.28
CA GLN A 20 11.30 -0.83 -7.29
C GLN A 20 11.48 -1.40 -5.90
N TYR A 21 11.98 -2.64 -5.86
CA TYR A 21 12.46 -3.28 -4.65
C TYR A 21 13.83 -3.89 -4.95
N THR A 22 14.81 -3.60 -4.10
CA THR A 22 16.11 -4.28 -4.05
C THR A 22 16.36 -4.70 -2.61
N HIS A 23 17.20 -5.73 -2.41
CA HIS A 23 17.56 -6.14 -1.05
C HIS A 23 18.46 -5.11 -0.37
N GLU A 24 19.17 -4.32 -1.16
CA GLU A 24 20.13 -3.31 -0.72
C GLU A 24 19.46 -1.99 -0.35
N ASP A 25 18.46 -1.55 -1.13
CA ASP A 25 17.85 -0.21 -0.97
C ASP A 25 16.44 -0.26 -0.37
N GLY A 26 15.80 -1.42 -0.36
CA GLY A 26 14.41 -1.56 0.04
C GLY A 26 13.47 -1.14 -1.08
N PHE A 27 12.39 -0.42 -0.77
CA PHE A 27 11.45 0.09 -1.79
C PHE A 27 11.71 1.55 -2.11
N HIS A 28 11.75 1.90 -3.39
CA HIS A 28 11.91 3.28 -3.84
C HIS A 28 11.07 3.59 -5.08
N THR A 29 10.73 4.85 -5.26
CA THR A 29 10.09 5.32 -6.50
C THR A 29 11.11 5.37 -7.65
N ARG A 30 10.75 4.82 -8.83
CA ARG A 30 11.67 4.63 -9.99
C ARG A 30 12.28 5.91 -10.55
N GLU A 31 11.52 6.99 -10.48
CA GLU A 31 11.94 8.32 -10.86
C GLU A 31 11.91 9.09 -9.56
N SER A 32 13.03 9.69 -9.17
CA SER A 32 13.02 10.66 -8.08
C SER A 32 12.04 11.73 -8.53
N TYR A 33 10.84 11.75 -7.93
CA TYR A 33 10.09 12.98 -7.87
C TYR A 33 11.07 14.02 -7.31
N GLN A 34 10.96 15.28 -7.70
CA GLN A 34 11.91 16.28 -7.21
C GLN A 34 11.65 16.64 -5.73
N TYR A 35 11.39 15.64 -4.90
CA TYR A 35 11.37 15.71 -3.45
C TYR A 35 12.68 16.35 -2.98
N GLY A 36 12.54 17.34 -2.11
CA GLY A 36 13.65 18.18 -1.68
C GLY A 36 13.99 19.35 -2.61
N ARG A 37 13.54 19.39 -3.87
CA ARG A 37 13.63 20.60 -4.73
C ARG A 37 12.35 21.42 -4.73
N LEU A 38 11.20 20.76 -4.62
CA LEU A 38 9.89 21.39 -4.55
C LEU A 38 9.44 21.56 -3.09
N ALA A 39 8.71 22.65 -2.83
CA ALA A 39 8.07 22.87 -1.55
C ALA A 39 7.02 21.75 -1.29
N PRO A 40 6.83 21.32 -0.03
CA PRO A 40 5.87 20.25 0.31
C PRO A 40 4.49 20.37 -0.32
N ALA A 41 3.88 21.57 -0.30
CA ALA A 41 2.56 21.80 -0.87
C ALA A 41 2.47 21.56 -2.39
N GLN A 42 3.60 21.61 -3.12
CA GLN A 42 3.62 21.38 -4.56
C GLN A 42 3.48 19.89 -4.91
N TRP A 43 3.94 18.99 -4.04
CA TRP A 43 3.87 17.53 -4.28
C TRP A 43 2.93 16.80 -3.32
N LEU A 44 2.50 17.46 -2.24
CA LEU A 44 1.52 16.96 -1.28
C LEU A 44 0.27 17.86 -1.30
N ASN A 45 -0.50 17.73 -2.36
CA ASN A 45 -1.78 18.41 -2.56
C ASN A 45 -2.89 17.42 -2.95
N LYS A 46 -4.13 17.91 -3.01
CA LYS A 46 -5.32 17.11 -3.31
C LYS A 46 -5.14 16.29 -4.59
N GLN A 47 -4.73 16.93 -5.69
CA GLN A 47 -4.60 16.28 -7.00
C GLN A 47 -3.56 15.14 -6.95
N THR A 48 -2.38 15.38 -6.37
CA THR A 48 -1.34 14.35 -6.30
C THR A 48 -1.79 13.14 -5.48
N ILE A 49 -2.58 13.33 -4.42
CA ILE A 49 -3.14 12.24 -3.62
C ILE A 49 -4.20 11.46 -4.42
N GLU A 50 -5.08 12.15 -5.14
CA GLU A 50 -6.10 11.52 -5.99
C GLU A 50 -5.47 10.72 -7.15
N ASP A 51 -4.43 11.26 -7.78
CA ASP A 51 -3.67 10.61 -8.84
C ASP A 51 -2.98 9.34 -8.33
N HIS A 52 -2.34 9.41 -7.15
CA HIS A 52 -1.69 8.24 -6.55
C HIS A 52 -2.69 7.12 -6.29
N ILE A 53 -3.81 7.44 -5.62
CA ILE A 53 -4.81 6.46 -5.20
C ILE A 53 -5.52 5.82 -6.41
N SER A 54 -5.85 6.63 -7.42
CA SER A 54 -6.50 6.13 -8.63
C SER A 54 -5.56 5.33 -9.53
N GLY A 55 -4.24 5.46 -9.32
CA GLY A 55 -3.22 4.93 -10.22
C GLY A 55 -3.17 5.67 -11.56
N ALA A 56 -3.78 6.86 -11.64
CA ALA A 56 -3.65 7.73 -12.79
C ALA A 56 -2.20 8.24 -12.88
N LYS A 57 -1.75 8.55 -14.10
CA LYS A 57 -0.58 9.42 -14.24
C LYS A 57 -1.00 10.79 -13.78
N SER A 58 -0.14 11.47 -13.03
CA SER A 58 -0.39 12.87 -12.68
C SER A 58 -0.61 13.73 -13.92
N THR A 59 -1.21 14.90 -13.71
CA THR A 59 -1.41 15.91 -14.76
C THR A 59 -0.11 16.40 -15.40
N ASP A 60 1.03 16.36 -14.69
CA ASP A 60 2.37 16.70 -15.21
C ASP A 60 3.14 15.50 -15.80
N GLY A 61 2.53 14.30 -15.79
CA GLY A 61 3.14 13.05 -16.23
C GLY A 61 4.18 12.47 -15.26
N LEU A 62 4.50 13.18 -14.17
CA LEU A 62 5.43 12.74 -13.12
C LEU A 62 4.76 11.79 -12.13
N ARG A 63 5.49 10.77 -11.73
CA ARG A 63 4.95 9.77 -10.81
C ARG A 63 4.99 10.30 -9.38
N THR A 64 3.87 10.25 -8.67
CA THR A 64 3.77 10.70 -7.27
C THR A 64 4.87 10.10 -6.36
N PRO A 65 5.38 10.83 -5.35
CA PRO A 65 6.45 10.36 -4.47
C PRO A 65 5.99 9.34 -3.42
N PHE A 66 4.75 8.87 -3.48
CA PHE A 66 4.17 8.03 -2.43
C PHE A 66 4.38 6.54 -2.70
N ILE A 67 4.51 5.81 -1.60
CA ILE A 67 4.59 4.37 -1.54
C ILE A 67 3.41 3.90 -0.66
N SER A 68 2.38 3.30 -1.27
CA SER A 68 1.24 2.74 -0.52
C SER A 68 1.65 1.62 0.44
N LEU A 69 1.30 1.79 1.70
CA LEU A 69 1.44 0.82 2.78
C LEU A 69 0.07 0.54 3.39
N LEU A 70 -0.10 -0.63 4.01
CA LEU A 70 -1.30 -1.00 4.74
C LEU A 70 -0.95 -1.28 6.20
N ASP A 71 -1.77 -0.82 7.14
CA ASP A 71 -1.60 -1.10 8.57
C ASP A 71 -2.23 -2.43 9.02
N ASP A 72 -2.91 -3.13 8.11
CA ASP A 72 -3.63 -4.37 8.39
C ASP A 72 -3.23 -5.48 7.40
N PHE A 73 -2.74 -6.60 7.96
CA PHE A 73 -2.28 -7.75 7.18
C PHE A 73 -3.41 -8.43 6.38
N THR A 74 -4.61 -8.50 6.96
CA THR A 74 -5.78 -9.10 6.28
C THR A 74 -6.15 -8.28 5.04
N ARG A 75 -6.08 -6.95 5.12
CA ARG A 75 -6.28 -6.04 3.99
C ARG A 75 -5.18 -6.21 2.95
N ALA A 76 -3.93 -6.36 3.36
CA ALA A 76 -2.82 -6.65 2.45
C ALA A 76 -3.01 -7.97 1.69
N CYS A 77 -3.40 -9.04 2.40
CA CYS A 77 -3.76 -10.31 1.80
C CYS A 77 -4.90 -10.16 0.79
N ASN A 78 -5.99 -9.48 1.15
CA ASN A 78 -7.12 -9.27 0.24
C ASN A 78 -6.74 -8.48 -1.02
N LEU A 79 -5.92 -7.43 -0.87
CA LEU A 79 -5.39 -6.66 -1.98
C LEU A 79 -4.54 -7.56 -2.88
N ALA A 80 -3.60 -8.32 -2.33
CA ALA A 80 -2.73 -9.20 -3.09
C ALA A 80 -3.50 -10.29 -3.86
N HIS A 81 -4.51 -10.92 -3.25
CA HIS A 81 -5.41 -11.86 -3.94
C HIS A 81 -6.19 -11.19 -5.08
N ARG A 82 -6.64 -9.94 -4.88
CA ARG A 82 -7.29 -9.16 -5.95
C ARG A 82 -6.33 -8.87 -7.10
N MET A 83 -5.05 -8.57 -6.82
CA MET A 83 -4.04 -8.37 -7.86
C MET A 83 -3.77 -9.67 -8.63
N LYS A 84 -3.60 -10.81 -7.94
CA LYS A 84 -3.47 -12.12 -8.61
C LYS A 84 -4.66 -12.42 -9.53
N ARG A 85 -5.89 -12.18 -9.05
CA ARG A 85 -7.12 -12.36 -9.88
C ARG A 85 -7.18 -11.45 -11.11
N LYS A 86 -6.53 -10.28 -11.05
CA LYS A 86 -6.40 -9.36 -12.19
C LYS A 86 -5.26 -9.73 -13.15
N GLY A 87 -4.51 -10.80 -12.88
CA GLY A 87 -3.43 -11.30 -13.74
C GLY A 87 -2.05 -10.68 -13.47
N TYR A 88 -1.87 -9.96 -12.37
CA TYR A 88 -0.54 -9.46 -11.98
C TYR A 88 0.37 -10.64 -11.60
N LYS A 89 1.65 -10.57 -12.01
CA LYS A 89 2.67 -11.61 -11.79
C LYS A 89 3.54 -11.28 -10.58
N ASN A 90 4.13 -12.31 -9.96
CA ASN A 90 5.03 -12.21 -8.80
C ASN A 90 4.47 -11.34 -7.66
N VAL A 91 3.20 -11.55 -7.31
CA VAL A 91 2.53 -10.79 -6.25
C VAL A 91 2.96 -11.34 -4.89
N TYR A 92 3.60 -10.50 -4.07
CA TYR A 92 4.04 -10.83 -2.71
C TYR A 92 3.68 -9.73 -1.71
N ILE A 93 3.81 -10.02 -0.42
CA ILE A 93 3.62 -9.06 0.66
C ILE A 93 4.93 -8.90 1.42
N ALA A 94 5.44 -7.69 1.53
CA ALA A 94 6.54 -7.36 2.42
C ALA A 94 6.00 -6.78 3.72
N ARG A 95 6.49 -7.31 4.85
CA ARG A 95 6.27 -6.68 6.16
C ARG A 95 7.30 -5.59 6.36
N ILE A 96 6.86 -4.41 6.78
CA ILE A 96 7.71 -3.25 7.07
C ILE A 96 7.68 -3.00 8.57
N GLU A 97 8.85 -2.98 9.20
CA GLU A 97 9.07 -2.77 10.62
C GLU A 97 9.97 -1.55 10.79
N PRO A 98 9.42 -0.34 10.87
CA PRO A 98 10.20 0.89 10.88
C PRO A 98 10.95 1.16 12.19
N GLY A 99 10.86 0.26 13.16
CA GLY A 99 11.36 0.49 14.50
C GLY A 99 10.61 1.60 15.23
N TYR A 100 11.35 2.47 15.91
CA TYR A 100 10.78 3.58 16.66
C TYR A 100 10.44 4.76 15.73
N LEU A 101 9.17 5.18 15.78
CA LEU A 101 8.65 6.30 14.99
C LEU A 101 8.46 7.54 15.87
N THR A 102 9.14 8.62 15.53
CA THR A 102 8.98 9.93 16.19
C THR A 102 7.94 10.76 15.45
N ALA A 103 7.01 11.36 16.20
CA ALA A 103 6.02 12.26 15.60
C ALA A 103 6.70 13.53 15.07
N ILE A 104 6.36 13.91 13.84
CA ILE A 104 6.81 15.14 13.19
C ILE A 104 5.61 15.87 12.59
N THR A 105 5.81 17.13 12.21
CA THR A 105 4.81 17.93 11.49
C THR A 105 5.41 18.37 10.16
N ILE A 106 4.68 18.13 9.07
CA ILE A 106 5.00 18.65 7.74
C ILE A 106 4.11 19.86 7.50
N GLU A 107 4.72 21.03 7.32
CA GLU A 107 4.00 22.27 7.01
C GLU A 107 3.76 22.36 5.50
N LEU A 108 2.48 22.50 5.12
CA LEU A 108 2.04 22.68 3.76
C LEU A 108 1.54 24.12 3.60
N HIS A 109 2.36 24.97 2.99
CA HIS A 109 1.99 26.35 2.69
C HIS A 109 1.34 26.44 1.31
N PHE A 110 0.04 26.67 1.30
CA PHE A 110 -0.74 27.04 0.12
C PHE A 110 -0.87 28.57 0.06
N GLU A 111 -1.29 29.12 -1.09
CA GLU A 111 -1.43 30.57 -1.27
C GLU A 111 -2.37 31.21 -0.24
N ASP A 112 -3.42 30.49 0.18
CA ASP A 112 -4.50 30.99 1.04
C ASP A 112 -4.42 30.50 2.49
N ARG A 113 -3.63 29.45 2.77
CA ARG A 113 -3.61 28.79 4.08
C ARG A 113 -2.34 27.99 4.33
N THR A 114 -2.04 27.78 5.61
CA THR A 114 -1.05 26.78 6.05
C THR A 114 -1.77 25.60 6.68
N ILE A 115 -1.37 24.39 6.27
CA ILE A 115 -1.86 23.13 6.81
C ILE A 115 -0.72 22.44 7.54
N LEU A 116 -1.01 21.94 8.74
CA LEU A 116 -0.08 21.12 9.51
C LEU A 116 -0.46 19.65 9.35
N LEU A 117 0.37 18.89 8.62
CA LEU A 117 0.20 17.46 8.48
C LEU A 117 1.01 16.73 9.55
N HIS A 118 0.32 15.96 10.39
CA HIS A 118 0.99 15.01 11.29
C HIS A 118 1.54 13.83 10.49
N ALA A 119 2.82 13.57 10.68
CA ALA A 119 3.54 12.46 10.10
C ALA A 119 4.45 11.81 11.16
N TRP A 120 5.09 10.72 10.79
CA TRP A 120 5.99 9.98 11.65
C TRP A 120 7.27 9.65 10.90
N MET A 121 8.40 9.77 11.58
CA MET A 121 9.72 9.57 11.01
C MET A 121 10.51 8.57 11.84
N ALA A 122 11.08 7.57 11.18
CA ALA A 122 12.06 6.67 11.78
C ALA A 122 13.45 7.32 11.80
N GLU A 123 14.36 6.76 12.61
CA GLU A 123 15.76 7.21 12.64
C GLU A 123 16.45 7.11 11.27
N SER A 124 16.04 6.15 10.43
CA SER A 124 16.51 5.98 9.05
C SER A 124 16.06 7.08 8.08
N GLY A 125 15.24 8.04 8.53
CA GLY A 125 14.63 9.05 7.66
C GLY A 125 13.39 8.56 6.91
N PHE A 126 12.94 7.33 7.16
CA PHE A 126 11.67 6.81 6.67
C PHE A 126 10.49 7.63 7.21
N VAL A 127 9.79 8.35 6.33
CA VAL A 127 8.64 9.18 6.70
C VAL A 127 7.33 8.55 6.24
N VAL A 128 6.37 8.45 7.15
CA VAL A 128 5.01 7.96 6.87
C VAL A 128 3.92 8.89 7.40
N PHE A 129 2.77 8.89 6.74
CA PHE A 129 1.56 9.53 7.24
C PHE A 129 0.30 8.76 6.83
N SER A 130 -0.77 8.93 7.60
CA SER A 130 -2.06 8.28 7.33
C SER A 130 -2.75 8.96 6.16
N THR A 131 -3.19 8.18 5.17
CA THR A 131 -3.98 8.73 4.06
C THR A 131 -5.31 9.28 4.54
N ARG A 132 -5.89 8.73 5.62
CA ARG A 132 -7.15 9.23 6.19
C ARG A 132 -7.00 10.68 6.65
N ALA A 133 -5.91 11.01 7.34
CA ALA A 133 -5.65 12.36 7.81
C ALA A 133 -5.46 13.33 6.64
N VAL A 134 -4.62 12.94 5.67
CA VAL A 134 -4.36 13.76 4.48
C VAL A 134 -5.63 14.00 3.65
N ARG A 135 -6.43 12.96 3.41
CA ARG A 135 -7.65 13.08 2.60
C ARG A 135 -8.65 14.04 3.22
N ALA A 136 -8.87 13.93 4.54
CA ALA A 136 -9.76 14.82 5.27
C ALA A 136 -9.29 16.29 5.21
N ILE A 137 -7.99 16.53 5.36
CA ILE A 137 -7.43 17.88 5.40
C ILE A 137 -7.37 18.54 4.01
N LEU A 138 -7.07 17.75 2.97
CA LEU A 138 -6.96 18.25 1.59
C LEU A 138 -8.29 18.21 0.83
N GLY A 139 -9.35 17.67 1.42
CA GLY A 139 -10.67 17.57 0.78
C GLY A 139 -10.69 16.57 -0.38
N VAL A 140 -9.93 15.49 -0.27
CA VAL A 140 -10.00 14.31 -1.16
C VAL A 140 -11.21 13.48 -0.75
N ASP A 141 -11.93 12.92 -1.72
CA ASP A 141 -13.09 12.07 -1.46
C ASP A 141 -12.71 10.88 -0.54
N GLU A 142 -13.40 10.75 0.60
CA GLU A 142 -13.12 9.70 1.60
C GLU A 142 -13.39 8.28 1.06
N SER A 143 -14.16 8.15 -0.03
CA SER A 143 -14.37 6.89 -0.73
C SER A 143 -13.18 6.46 -1.59
N MET A 144 -12.23 7.38 -1.90
CA MET A 144 -11.03 7.07 -2.67
C MET A 144 -9.95 6.42 -1.79
N GLY A 145 -9.54 5.19 -2.13
CA GLY A 145 -8.42 4.50 -1.47
C GLY A 145 -8.88 3.59 -0.33
N HIS A 146 -7.95 3.17 0.52
CA HIS A 146 -8.25 2.25 1.61
C HIS A 146 -8.15 2.93 2.99
N ALA A 147 -9.09 2.62 3.90
CA ALA A 147 -9.07 3.19 5.26
C ALA A 147 -7.83 2.79 6.08
N SER A 148 -7.24 1.63 5.75
CA SER A 148 -5.99 1.10 6.30
C SER A 148 -4.74 1.61 5.57
N GLU A 149 -4.89 2.52 4.60
CA GLU A 149 -3.78 2.96 3.74
C GLU A 149 -2.97 4.07 4.40
N TRP A 150 -1.66 3.91 4.31
CA TRP A 150 -0.64 4.85 4.72
C TRP A 150 0.27 5.14 3.55
N PHE A 151 0.85 6.33 3.51
CA PHE A 151 1.88 6.66 2.54
C PHE A 151 3.22 6.78 3.22
N ALA A 152 4.19 6.05 2.69
CA ALA A 152 5.60 6.37 2.84
C ALA A 152 6.02 7.35 1.75
N ILE A 153 6.98 8.21 2.06
CA ILE A 153 7.49 9.21 1.12
C ILE A 153 8.83 8.73 0.55
N GLU A 154 8.89 8.63 -0.78
CA GLU A 154 10.02 8.25 -1.64
C GLU A 154 10.62 6.85 -1.45
N CYS A 155 10.88 6.48 -0.20
CA CYS A 155 11.66 5.31 0.16
C CYS A 155 11.05 4.58 1.37
N VAL A 156 11.14 3.25 1.34
CA VAL A 156 11.10 2.38 2.52
C VAL A 156 12.47 1.71 2.59
N PRO A 157 13.36 2.13 3.51
CA PRO A 157 14.72 1.61 3.59
C PRO A 157 14.77 0.09 3.79
N ALA A 158 15.81 -0.56 3.25
CA ALA A 158 15.98 -2.01 3.31
C ALA A 158 15.94 -2.55 4.74
N GLU A 159 16.53 -1.84 5.69
CA GLU A 159 16.56 -2.20 7.11
C GLU A 159 15.18 -2.20 7.76
N CYS A 160 14.20 -1.48 7.17
CA CYS A 160 12.82 -1.51 7.61
C CYS A 160 12.03 -2.65 6.95
N VAL A 161 12.56 -3.30 5.91
CA VAL A 161 11.87 -4.40 5.24
C VAL A 161 12.17 -5.72 5.96
N GLY A 162 11.18 -6.23 6.66
CA GLY A 162 11.23 -7.53 7.30
C GLY A 162 10.92 -8.67 6.33
N LEU A 163 10.32 -9.74 6.86
CA LEU A 163 10.04 -10.95 6.09
C LEU A 163 9.17 -10.65 4.84
N VAL A 164 9.60 -11.17 3.70
CA VAL A 164 8.83 -11.14 2.45
C VAL A 164 8.09 -12.46 2.32
N GLU A 165 6.76 -12.40 2.38
CA GLU A 165 5.90 -13.57 2.22
C GLU A 165 5.47 -13.69 0.76
N ASP A 166 6.01 -14.70 0.07
CA ASP A 166 5.53 -15.06 -1.26
C ASP A 166 4.20 -15.81 -1.15
N LEU A 167 3.14 -15.20 -1.67
CA LEU A 167 1.82 -15.80 -1.74
C LEU A 167 1.74 -16.96 -2.74
N ALA A 168 2.79 -17.25 -3.51
CA ALA A 168 2.88 -18.51 -4.27
C ALA A 168 2.99 -19.73 -3.33
N ILE A 169 3.52 -19.53 -2.12
CA ILE A 169 3.65 -20.56 -1.07
C ILE A 169 2.42 -20.55 -0.16
N TRP A 170 1.75 -19.40 -0.01
CA TRP A 170 0.46 -19.31 0.69
C TRP A 170 -0.68 -19.79 -0.22
N VAL A 171 -0.90 -21.10 -0.22
CA VAL A 171 -2.22 -21.67 -0.49
C VAL A 171 -2.92 -21.76 0.86
N PRO A 172 -3.71 -20.76 1.30
CA PRO A 172 -4.78 -21.11 2.20
C PRO A 172 -5.75 -21.90 1.32
N GLU A 173 -5.55 -23.22 1.25
CA GLU A 173 -6.69 -24.10 1.07
C GLU A 173 -7.67 -23.63 2.13
N ALA A 174 -8.72 -22.95 1.69
CA ALA A 174 -9.83 -22.64 2.54
C ALA A 174 -9.51 -21.82 3.82
N VAL A 175 -9.39 -20.49 3.67
CA VAL A 175 -10.45 -19.71 4.33
C VAL A 175 -11.70 -19.96 3.49
N VAL A 176 -12.30 -21.13 3.68
CA VAL A 176 -13.66 -21.41 3.25
C VAL A 176 -14.45 -20.31 3.93
N CYS A 177 -14.95 -19.38 3.12
CA CYS A 177 -15.99 -18.50 3.58
C CYS A 177 -17.08 -19.42 4.12
N ARG A 178 -17.25 -19.48 5.44
CA ARG A 178 -18.47 -20.03 6.07
C ARG A 178 -19.67 -19.11 5.82
N CYS A 179 -19.54 -18.13 4.93
CA CYS A 179 -20.66 -17.40 4.38
C CYS A 179 -21.30 -18.24 3.26
N ARG A 180 -22.52 -18.74 3.49
CA ARG A 180 -23.39 -19.26 2.43
C ARG A 180 -23.85 -18.10 1.53
N CYS A 181 -22.94 -17.46 0.81
CA CYS A 181 -23.32 -16.50 -0.22
C CYS A 181 -23.23 -17.17 -1.59
N ARG A 182 -24.19 -16.85 -2.48
CA ARG A 182 -24.40 -17.49 -3.80
C ARG A 182 -23.16 -17.50 -4.71
N VAL A 183 -22.13 -16.71 -4.41
CA VAL A 183 -20.88 -16.67 -5.18
C VAL A 183 -20.03 -17.93 -4.99
N CYS A 184 -20.14 -18.60 -3.83
CA CYS A 184 -19.34 -19.79 -3.50
C CYS A 184 -19.89 -21.10 -4.06
N GLU A 185 -21.20 -21.19 -4.33
CA GLU A 185 -21.84 -22.42 -4.83
C GLU A 185 -21.56 -22.68 -6.32
N GLY A 186 -21.12 -21.67 -7.08
CA GLY A 186 -20.86 -21.79 -8.51
C GLY A 186 -19.58 -22.54 -8.90
N LYS A 187 -18.75 -22.98 -7.95
CA LYS A 187 -17.47 -23.68 -8.24
C LYS A 187 -17.41 -25.13 -7.74
N ALA A 188 -18.44 -25.65 -7.08
CA ALA A 188 -18.50 -27.06 -6.63
C ALA A 188 -18.93 -28.03 -7.74
N GLY A 189 -18.58 -27.74 -8.99
CA GLY A 189 -19.02 -28.47 -10.18
C GLY A 189 -17.88 -29.03 -11.01
N VAL A 190 -16.85 -29.62 -10.39
CA VAL A 190 -15.86 -30.44 -11.12
C VAL A 190 -16.02 -31.88 -10.66
N ARG A 191 -16.77 -32.66 -11.45
CA ARG A 191 -16.85 -34.12 -11.35
C ARG A 191 -15.45 -34.70 -11.55
N THR A 192 -14.90 -35.31 -10.52
CA THR A 192 -13.76 -36.23 -10.62
C THR A 192 -14.21 -37.49 -11.38
N ARG A 193 -13.45 -37.85 -12.42
CA ARG A 193 -13.46 -39.19 -13.01
C ARG A 193 -12.57 -40.11 -12.16
N GLY A 194 -13.02 -41.35 -11.97
CA GLY A 194 -12.16 -42.53 -11.87
C GLY A 194 -12.22 -43.29 -10.54
N GLY A 195 -12.60 -44.57 -10.59
CA GLY A 195 -12.40 -45.51 -9.48
C GLY A 195 -13.28 -46.76 -9.50
N VAL A 196 -12.96 -47.69 -10.39
CA VAL A 196 -12.99 -49.18 -10.31
C VAL A 196 -13.68 -49.85 -9.09
N GLY A 197 -14.49 -50.89 -9.35
CA GLY A 197 -14.80 -51.95 -8.37
C GLY A 197 -15.97 -52.89 -8.71
N GLU A 198 -15.63 -54.06 -9.26
CA GLU A 198 -16.21 -55.40 -8.97
C GLU A 198 -17.73 -55.64 -9.02
N LYS A 199 -18.22 -56.33 -10.06
CA LYS A 199 -18.46 -57.79 -10.15
C LYS A 199 -19.08 -58.15 -11.49
#